data_AF-A0A9P6VTS4-F1
#
_entry.id   AF-A0A9P6VTS4-F1
#
_cell.length_a   1.000
_cell.length_b   1.000
_cell.length_c   1.000
_cell.angle_alpha   90.00
_cell.angle_beta   90.00
_cell.angle_gamma   90.00
#
_symmetry.space_group_name_H-M   'P 1'
#
loop_
_entity.id
_entity.type
_entity.pdbx_description
1 polymer ?
#
loop_
_entity_poly.entity_id
_entity_poly.type
_entity_poly.pdbx_seq_one_letter_code
_entity_poly.pdbx_strand_id
1 'polypeptide(L)'
;NPVAQAEATFEEAVEGTDGRVLYASGSPFDPVEYKGKRFEPGQGNNMYVFPGLGLGAILARVKKIPEELVHAAAQGLADSLTTGETERNLLYPDVERIRDVSIKIAVTVIEAAQKLGVDRAESLRGKSSAELEHIVRRQMYHPLLNAEEQQALPK
;
A
#
# COMPACT_ATOMS: atom_id res chain seq x y z
N ASN A 1 11.65 -15.34 -0.57
CA ASN A 1 10.38 -16.03 -0.91
C ASN A 1 10.70 -17.24 -1.75
N PRO A 2 10.18 -18.44 -1.43
CA PRO A 2 9.01 -18.77 -0.59
C PRO A 2 9.31 -18.91 0.92
N VAL A 3 8.34 -19.40 1.72
CA VAL A 3 8.44 -19.67 3.17
C VAL A 3 9.66 -20.53 3.53
N ALA A 4 10.00 -21.54 2.72
CA ALA A 4 11.16 -22.41 2.91
C ALA A 4 12.52 -21.69 2.82
N GLN A 5 12.53 -20.41 2.47
CA GLN A 5 13.71 -19.54 2.40
C GLN A 5 13.61 -18.38 3.41
N ALA A 6 12.67 -18.42 4.36
CA ALA A 6 12.58 -17.43 5.42
C ALA A 6 13.71 -17.65 6.44
N GLU A 7 14.31 -16.55 6.91
CA GLU A 7 15.41 -16.56 7.87
C GLU A 7 14.97 -17.05 9.26
N ALA A 8 13.71 -16.83 9.62
CA ALA A 8 13.03 -17.37 10.79
C ALA A 8 11.52 -17.42 10.53
N THR A 9 10.85 -18.41 11.09
CA THR A 9 9.38 -18.47 11.13
C THR A 9 8.84 -17.43 12.10
N PHE A 10 7.55 -17.10 11.97
CA PHE A 10 6.91 -16.17 12.90
C PHE A 10 6.85 -16.73 14.33
N GLU A 11 6.58 -18.03 14.47
CA GLU A 11 6.53 -18.71 15.78
C GLU A 11 7.88 -18.63 16.50
N GLU A 12 8.98 -18.99 15.82
CA GLU A 12 10.34 -18.88 16.38
C GLU A 12 10.68 -17.44 16.82
N ALA A 13 10.25 -16.44 16.04
CA ALA A 13 10.49 -15.04 16.36
C ALA A 13 9.68 -14.57 17.59
N VAL A 14 8.44 -15.02 17.72
CA VAL A 14 7.59 -14.70 18.89
C VAL A 14 8.15 -15.36 20.14
N GLU A 15 8.45 -16.66 20.11
CA GLU A 15 9.01 -17.38 21.25
C GLU A 15 10.39 -16.84 21.65
N GLY A 16 11.29 -16.68 20.66
CA GLY A 16 12.66 -16.23 20.87
C GLY A 16 12.78 -14.80 21.41
N THR A 17 11.71 -14.01 21.32
CA THR A 17 11.68 -12.63 21.85
C THR A 17 10.75 -12.45 23.04
N ASP A 18 10.12 -13.52 23.51
CA ASP A 18 9.07 -13.47 24.52
C ASP A 18 7.91 -12.54 24.15
N GLY A 19 7.44 -12.62 22.90
CA GLY A 19 6.30 -11.83 22.39
C GLY A 19 6.58 -10.33 22.20
N ARG A 20 7.85 -9.91 22.18
CA ARG A 20 8.25 -8.49 21.98
C ARG A 20 8.60 -8.14 20.53
N VAL A 21 8.69 -9.14 19.64
CA VAL A 21 9.06 -8.93 18.24
C VAL A 21 8.06 -8.06 17.51
N LEU A 22 8.58 -7.18 16.64
CA LEU A 22 7.85 -6.60 15.52
C LEU A 22 8.27 -7.39 14.28
N TYR A 23 7.38 -8.25 13.78
CA TYR A 23 7.71 -9.21 12.73
C TYR A 23 7.03 -8.88 11.41
N ALA A 24 7.81 -8.89 10.34
CA ALA A 24 7.31 -8.90 8.98
C ALA A 24 8.14 -9.85 8.11
N SER A 25 7.51 -10.44 7.11
CA SER A 25 8.16 -11.36 6.17
C SER A 25 7.66 -11.19 4.75
N GLY A 26 8.39 -11.69 3.77
CA GLY A 26 7.98 -11.59 2.35
C GLY A 26 6.88 -12.59 1.95
N SER A 27 6.85 -13.75 2.61
CA SER A 27 5.87 -14.84 2.40
C SER A 27 4.90 -14.90 3.57
N PRO A 28 3.62 -15.28 3.38
CA PRO A 28 2.65 -15.28 4.47
C PRO A 28 2.97 -16.36 5.52
N PHE A 29 2.66 -16.06 6.78
CA PHE A 29 2.65 -16.98 7.91
C PHE A 29 1.31 -16.88 8.64
N ASP A 30 0.93 -17.96 9.33
CA ASP A 30 -0.29 -17.97 10.13
C ASP A 30 -0.11 -17.21 11.45
N PRO A 31 -1.19 -16.62 12.01
CA PRO A 31 -1.20 -16.09 13.37
C PRO A 31 -0.82 -17.15 14.42
N VAL A 32 -0.19 -16.72 15.51
CA VAL A 32 0.21 -17.60 16.62
C VAL A 32 -0.40 -17.16 17.94
N GLU A 33 -0.73 -18.13 18.80
CA GLU A 33 -1.15 -17.88 20.17
C GLU A 33 0.06 -18.03 21.11
N TYR A 34 0.40 -16.99 21.84
CA TYR A 34 1.54 -17.00 22.76
C TYR A 34 1.15 -16.35 24.09
N LYS A 35 1.33 -17.08 25.20
CA LYS A 35 0.97 -16.64 26.56
C LYS A 35 -0.45 -16.07 26.70
N GLY A 36 -1.41 -16.68 26.00
CA GLY A 36 -2.83 -16.28 26.04
C GLY A 36 -3.17 -15.03 25.22
N LYS A 37 -2.25 -14.58 24.36
CA LYS A 37 -2.47 -13.48 23.41
C LYS A 37 -2.24 -13.99 21.98
N ARG A 38 -3.12 -13.57 21.07
CA ARG A 38 -2.97 -13.77 19.62
C ARG A 38 -2.01 -12.74 19.03
N PHE A 39 -1.05 -13.20 18.24
CA PHE A 39 -0.11 -12.38 17.47
C PHE A 39 -0.32 -12.62 15.98
N GLU A 40 -0.22 -11.56 15.18
CA GLU A 40 -0.47 -11.59 13.74
C GLU A 40 0.77 -11.07 12.98
N PRO A 41 1.30 -11.81 11.99
CA PRO A 41 2.50 -11.40 11.28
C PRO A 41 2.19 -10.36 10.20
N GLY A 42 3.10 -9.40 10.01
CA GLY A 42 3.05 -8.52 8.85
C GLY A 42 3.60 -9.20 7.59
N GLN A 43 3.07 -8.83 6.42
CA GLN A 43 3.64 -9.24 5.14
C GLN A 43 4.31 -8.06 4.42
N GLY A 44 5.63 -7.90 4.62
CA GLY A 44 6.44 -6.86 4.00
C GLY A 44 6.75 -7.17 2.53
N ASN A 45 5.73 -7.18 1.69
CA ASN A 45 5.84 -7.56 0.29
C ASN A 45 5.58 -6.37 -0.65
N ASN A 46 6.32 -6.34 -1.76
CA ASN A 46 6.28 -5.31 -2.79
C ASN A 46 4.89 -5.16 -3.45
N MET A 47 4.00 -6.14 -3.28
CA MET A 47 2.60 -6.08 -3.70
C MET A 47 1.86 -4.85 -3.16
N TYR A 48 2.26 -4.31 -2.01
CA TYR A 48 1.69 -3.06 -1.48
C TYR A 48 2.15 -1.83 -2.25
N VAL A 49 3.38 -1.82 -2.75
CA VAL A 49 4.02 -0.61 -3.28
C VAL A 49 3.84 -0.48 -4.79
N PHE A 50 4.21 -1.51 -5.56
CA PHE A 50 4.31 -1.41 -7.01
C PHE A 50 2.99 -1.03 -7.71
N PRO A 51 1.81 -1.56 -7.32
CA PRO A 51 0.56 -1.18 -7.96
C PRO A 51 0.22 0.30 -7.78
N GLY A 52 0.31 0.82 -6.54
CA GLY A 52 0.03 2.23 -6.24
C GLY A 52 1.07 3.17 -6.85
N LEU A 53 2.36 2.83 -6.74
CA LEU A 53 3.45 3.59 -7.36
C LEU A 53 3.28 3.66 -8.88
N GLY A 54 3.00 2.53 -9.52
CA GLY A 54 2.77 2.45 -10.96
C GLY A 54 1.57 3.27 -11.40
N LEU A 55 0.43 3.13 -10.72
CA LEU A 55 -0.78 3.88 -11.04
C LEU A 55 -0.57 5.39 -10.86
N GLY A 56 0.01 5.83 -9.75
CA GLY A 56 0.33 7.24 -9.50
C GLY A 56 1.28 7.82 -10.55
N ALA A 57 2.33 7.08 -10.91
CA ALA A 57 3.29 7.47 -11.94
C ALA A 57 2.63 7.61 -13.34
N ILE A 58 1.76 6.66 -13.71
CA ILE A 58 1.01 6.69 -14.98
C ILE A 58 0.11 7.92 -15.01
N LEU A 59 -0.68 8.15 -13.96
CA LEU A 59 -1.64 9.26 -13.90
C LEU A 59 -0.93 10.63 -13.86
N ALA A 60 0.15 10.76 -13.10
CA ALA A 60 1.00 11.96 -13.08
C ALA A 60 1.84 12.14 -14.36
N ARG A 61 1.87 11.13 -15.24
CA ARG A 61 2.63 11.11 -16.49
C ARG A 61 4.13 11.36 -16.31
N VAL A 62 4.72 10.87 -15.22
CA VAL A 62 6.16 11.05 -14.94
C VAL A 62 7.01 10.35 -16.01
N LYS A 63 8.19 10.90 -16.32
CA LYS A 63 9.09 10.32 -17.34
C LYS A 63 10.01 9.22 -16.78
N LYS A 64 10.36 9.35 -15.51
CA LYS A 64 11.21 8.44 -14.74
C LYS A 64 10.63 8.38 -13.33
N ILE A 65 11.07 7.41 -12.54
CA ILE A 65 10.72 7.27 -11.12
C ILE A 65 11.96 7.69 -10.31
N PRO A 66 12.04 8.95 -9.84
CA PRO A 66 13.02 9.34 -8.83
C PRO A 66 12.83 8.54 -7.53
N GLU A 67 13.89 8.45 -6.74
CA GLU A 67 13.88 7.77 -5.43
C GLU A 67 12.82 8.37 -4.49
N GLU A 68 12.60 9.69 -4.59
CA GLU A 68 11.60 10.41 -3.82
C GLU A 68 10.18 9.91 -4.07
N LEU A 69 9.87 9.38 -5.27
CA LEU A 69 8.55 8.77 -5.52
C LEU A 69 8.42 7.39 -4.88
N VAL A 70 9.53 6.65 -4.76
CA VAL A 70 9.56 5.39 -4.02
C VAL A 70 9.40 5.67 -2.52
N HIS A 71 10.06 6.70 -1.99
CA HIS A 71 9.85 7.16 -0.61
C HIS A 71 8.42 7.64 -0.37
N ALA A 72 7.84 8.40 -1.29
CA ALA A 72 6.44 8.81 -1.21
C ALA A 72 5.50 7.60 -1.19
N ALA A 73 5.78 6.56 -1.96
CA ALA A 73 4.99 5.34 -1.95
C ALA A 73 5.11 4.57 -0.63
N ALA A 74 6.32 4.50 -0.05
CA ALA A 74 6.54 3.89 1.26
C ALA A 74 5.82 4.67 2.38
N GLN A 75 5.84 6.01 2.33
CA GLN A 75 5.10 6.85 3.26
C GLN A 75 3.59 6.67 3.11
N GLY A 76 3.08 6.67 1.88
CA GLY A 76 1.66 6.43 1.60
C GLY A 76 1.17 5.05 2.07
N LEU A 77 2.05 4.04 2.06
CA LEU A 77 1.76 2.72 2.64
C LEU A 77 1.67 2.81 4.17
N ALA A 78 2.65 3.42 4.84
CA ALA A 78 2.66 3.56 6.29
C ALA A 78 1.42 4.34 6.79
N ASP A 79 1.07 5.44 6.10
CA ASP A 79 -0.09 6.29 6.43
C ASP A 79 -1.44 5.65 6.06
N SER A 80 -1.43 4.48 5.42
CA SER A 80 -2.66 3.77 5.04
C SER A 80 -3.23 2.88 6.16
N LEU A 81 -2.45 2.64 7.22
CA LEU A 81 -2.89 1.92 8.41
C LEU A 81 -4.10 2.61 9.05
N THR A 82 -5.06 1.80 9.46
CA THR A 82 -6.21 2.25 10.25
C THR A 82 -5.93 2.11 11.73
N THR A 83 -6.67 2.86 12.55
CA THR A 83 -6.60 2.74 14.01
C THR A 83 -6.74 1.30 14.49
N GLY A 84 -7.68 0.53 13.93
CA GLY A 84 -7.88 -0.87 14.30
C GLY A 84 -6.71 -1.80 13.94
N GLU A 85 -6.01 -1.55 12.84
CA GLU A 85 -4.80 -2.30 12.47
C GLU A 85 -3.63 -1.95 13.39
N THR A 86 -3.47 -0.66 13.72
CA THR A 86 -2.46 -0.18 14.66
C THR A 86 -2.71 -0.73 16.07
N GLU A 87 -3.96 -0.77 16.54
CA GLU A 87 -4.35 -1.35 17.84
C GLU A 87 -4.05 -2.87 17.90
N ARG A 88 -4.15 -3.55 16.75
CA ARG A 88 -3.74 -4.96 16.58
C ARG A 88 -2.22 -5.13 16.43
N ASN A 89 -1.44 -4.05 16.46
CA ASN A 89 0.01 -4.02 16.24
C ASN A 89 0.44 -4.54 14.85
N LEU A 90 -0.41 -4.39 13.83
CA LEU A 90 -0.03 -4.75 12.47
C LEU A 90 0.97 -3.72 11.93
N LEU A 91 2.06 -4.22 11.31
CA LEU A 91 3.05 -3.39 10.65
C LEU A 91 2.64 -2.98 9.23
N TYR A 92 1.73 -3.73 8.62
CA TYR A 92 1.21 -3.49 7.27
C TYR A 92 -0.31 -3.55 7.28
N PRO A 93 -1.00 -2.83 6.38
CA PRO A 93 -2.46 -2.90 6.27
C PRO A 93 -2.92 -4.31 5.92
N ASP A 94 -4.17 -4.62 6.24
CA ASP A 94 -4.80 -5.88 5.81
C ASP A 94 -4.73 -6.03 4.27
N VAL A 95 -4.37 -7.22 3.81
CA VAL A 95 -4.22 -7.51 2.37
C VAL A 95 -5.56 -7.40 1.63
N GLU A 96 -6.70 -7.59 2.31
CA GLU A 96 -8.01 -7.38 1.70
C GLU A 96 -8.21 -5.92 1.27
N ARG A 97 -7.51 -4.98 1.90
CA ARG A 97 -7.55 -3.54 1.59
C ARG A 97 -6.54 -3.10 0.55
N ILE A 98 -5.82 -4.04 -0.08
CA ILE A 98 -4.70 -3.73 -0.99
C ILE A 98 -5.07 -2.74 -2.10
N ARG A 99 -6.32 -2.74 -2.57
CA ARG A 99 -6.82 -1.80 -3.57
C ARG A 99 -6.94 -0.37 -3.03
N ASP A 100 -7.54 -0.21 -1.85
CA ASP A 100 -7.64 1.10 -1.17
C ASP A 100 -6.26 1.63 -0.79
N VAL A 101 -5.36 0.76 -0.33
CA VAL A 101 -3.97 1.11 -0.04
C VAL A 101 -3.25 1.57 -1.32
N SER A 102 -3.43 0.86 -2.43
CA SER A 102 -2.85 1.26 -3.73
C SER A 102 -3.35 2.63 -4.19
N ILE A 103 -4.61 2.96 -3.92
CA ILE A 103 -5.18 4.29 -4.21
C ILE A 103 -4.48 5.38 -3.39
N LYS A 104 -4.35 5.17 -2.07
CA LYS A 104 -3.66 6.12 -1.18
C LYS A 104 -2.22 6.36 -1.64
N ILE A 105 -1.48 5.28 -1.91
CA ILE A 105 -0.11 5.34 -2.43
C ILE A 105 -0.05 6.12 -3.74
N ALA A 106 -0.97 5.86 -4.68
CA ALA A 106 -1.00 6.56 -5.95
C ALA A 106 -1.24 8.07 -5.77
N VAL A 107 -2.13 8.48 -4.85
CA VAL A 107 -2.34 9.89 -4.52
C VAL A 107 -1.06 10.53 -3.97
N THR A 108 -0.41 9.89 -2.98
CA THR A 108 0.85 10.39 -2.40
C THR A 108 1.96 10.51 -3.45
N VAL A 109 2.03 9.58 -4.39
CA VAL A 109 2.98 9.61 -5.51
C VAL A 109 2.67 10.74 -6.49
N ILE A 110 1.39 11.01 -6.80
CA ILE A 110 0.99 12.14 -7.65
C ILE A 110 1.40 13.47 -6.99
N GLU A 111 1.09 13.64 -5.70
CA GLU A 111 1.44 14.84 -4.94
C GLU A 111 2.96 15.04 -4.86
N ALA A 112 3.72 13.98 -4.63
CA ALA A 112 5.18 14.03 -4.63
C ALA A 112 5.74 14.39 -6.01
N ALA A 113 5.18 13.83 -7.09
CA ALA A 113 5.58 14.16 -8.45
C ALA A 113 5.33 15.63 -8.79
N GLN A 114 4.19 16.19 -8.35
CA GLN A 114 3.87 17.60 -8.49
C GLN A 114 4.82 18.49 -7.69
N LYS A 115 5.12 18.12 -6.44
CA LYS A 115 6.06 18.85 -5.57
C LYS A 115 7.47 18.89 -6.16
N LEU A 116 7.90 17.81 -6.81
CA LEU A 116 9.20 17.71 -7.47
C LEU A 116 9.22 18.36 -8.87
N GLY A 117 8.07 18.77 -9.41
CA GLY A 117 7.96 19.32 -10.76
C GLY A 117 8.28 18.31 -11.87
N VAL A 118 8.13 17.01 -11.59
CA VAL A 118 8.38 15.92 -12.56
C VAL A 118 7.10 15.38 -13.20
N ASP A 119 5.95 15.83 -12.73
CA ASP A 119 4.64 15.53 -13.31
C ASP A 119 4.44 16.24 -14.66
N ARG A 120 3.67 15.62 -15.54
CA ARG A 120 3.25 16.20 -16.84
C ARG A 120 1.74 16.18 -17.03
N ALA A 121 0.99 15.83 -15.99
CA ALA A 121 -0.46 15.79 -16.00
C ALA A 121 -1.03 17.09 -15.44
N GLU A 122 -1.04 18.15 -16.25
CA GLU A 122 -1.47 19.49 -15.84
C GLU A 122 -2.90 19.50 -15.27
N SER A 123 -3.78 18.63 -15.77
CA SER A 123 -5.16 18.49 -15.29
C SER A 123 -5.28 18.02 -13.84
N LEU A 124 -4.21 17.49 -13.23
CA LEU A 124 -4.19 17.04 -11.84
C LEU A 124 -3.66 18.12 -10.88
N ARG A 125 -3.05 19.19 -11.39
CA ARG A 125 -2.43 20.23 -10.56
C ARG A 125 -3.50 21.06 -9.85
N GLY A 126 -3.22 21.43 -8.60
CA GLY A 126 -4.12 22.24 -7.77
C GLY A 126 -5.35 21.50 -7.24
N LYS A 127 -5.47 20.19 -7.50
CA LYS A 127 -6.51 19.33 -6.91
C LYS A 127 -6.16 18.99 -5.47
N SER A 128 -7.19 18.95 -4.62
CA SER A 128 -7.07 18.41 -3.27
C SER A 128 -6.82 16.89 -3.30
N SER A 129 -6.27 16.35 -2.21
CA SER A 129 -6.05 14.91 -2.07
C SER A 129 -7.34 14.09 -2.25
N ALA A 130 -8.49 14.62 -1.80
CA ALA A 130 -9.80 13.98 -1.98
C ALA A 130 -10.23 13.92 -3.46
N GLU A 131 -10.00 14.99 -4.23
CA GLU A 131 -10.26 14.99 -5.67
C GLU A 131 -9.31 14.04 -6.42
N LEU A 132 -8.04 14.00 -6.02
CA LEU A 132 -7.07 13.06 -6.59
C LEU A 132 -7.49 11.62 -6.29
N GLU A 133 -7.88 11.32 -5.04
CA GLU A 133 -8.37 10.00 -4.65
C GLU A 133 -9.57 9.57 -5.50
N HIS A 134 -10.54 10.46 -5.69
CA HIS A 134 -11.70 10.20 -6.54
C HIS A 134 -11.29 9.88 -8.00
N ILE A 135 -10.37 10.67 -8.57
CA ILE A 135 -9.84 10.43 -9.91
C ILE A 135 -9.12 9.09 -9.99
N VAL A 136 -8.24 8.78 -9.02
CA VAL A 136 -7.51 7.50 -8.99
C VAL A 136 -8.47 6.33 -8.91
N ARG A 137 -9.49 6.39 -8.03
CA ARG A 137 -10.54 5.36 -7.91
C ARG A 137 -11.24 5.10 -9.23
N ARG A 138 -11.59 6.16 -9.97
CA ARG A 138 -12.27 6.04 -11.27
C ARG A 138 -11.38 5.44 -12.37
N GLN A 139 -10.08 5.69 -12.31
CA GLN A 139 -9.11 5.17 -13.29
C GLN A 139 -8.66 3.73 -12.98
N MET A 140 -8.90 3.25 -11.76
CA MET A 140 -8.59 1.88 -11.39
C MET A 140 -9.56 0.90 -12.09
N TYR A 141 -9.01 -0.12 -12.74
CA TYR A 141 -9.80 -1.16 -13.40
C TYR A 141 -10.74 -1.87 -12.45
N HIS A 142 -12.01 -2.03 -12.84
CA HIS A 142 -13.01 -2.79 -12.12
C HIS A 142 -13.35 -4.09 -12.88
N PRO A 143 -13.09 -5.28 -12.31
CA PRO A 143 -13.24 -6.55 -13.04
C PRO A 143 -14.69 -6.94 -13.33
N LEU A 144 -15.64 -6.29 -12.65
CA LEU A 144 -17.07 -6.56 -12.80
C LEU A 144 -17.79 -5.55 -13.70
N LEU A 145 -17.12 -4.49 -14.12
CA LEU A 145 -17.72 -3.44 -14.95
C LEU A 145 -17.22 -3.58 -16.40
N ASN A 146 -18.13 -3.37 -17.34
CA ASN A 146 -17.75 -3.15 -18.73
C ASN A 146 -17.22 -1.73 -18.95
N ALA A 147 -16.74 -1.43 -20.16
CA ALA A 147 -16.12 -0.14 -20.46
C ALA A 147 -17.08 1.05 -20.31
N GLU A 148 -18.37 0.89 -20.61
CA GLU A 148 -19.39 1.93 -20.49
C GLU A 148 -19.70 2.19 -19.01
N GLU A 149 -19.86 1.12 -18.21
CA GLU A 149 -20.12 1.19 -16.77
C GLU A 149 -18.94 1.83 -16.02
N GLN A 150 -17.71 1.51 -16.40
CA GLN A 150 -16.51 2.15 -15.84
C GLN A 150 -16.47 3.65 -16.16
N GLN A 151 -16.86 4.05 -17.38
CA GLN A 151 -16.93 5.46 -17.77
C GLN A 151 -18.09 6.21 -17.10
N ALA A 152 -19.14 5.49 -16.70
CA ALA A 152 -20.32 6.01 -16.01
C ALA A 152 -20.14 6.16 -14.50
N LEU A 153 -19.02 5.70 -13.93
CA LEU A 153 -18.68 5.97 -12.52
C LEU A 153 -18.75 7.49 -12.25
N PRO A 154 -19.23 7.91 -11.05
CA PRO A 154 -19.41 9.32 -10.73
C PRO A 154 -18.17 10.15 -11.06
N LYS A 155 -18.38 11.38 -11.54
CA LYS A 155 -17.32 12.30 -11.99
C LYS A 155 -16.72 13.12 -10.88
#